data_AF-A0A2V5RFL2-F1
#
_entry.id   AF-A0A2V5RFL2-F1
#
_cell.length_a   1.000
_cell.length_b   1.000
_cell.length_c   1.000
_cell.angle_alpha   90.00
_cell.angle_beta   90.00
_cell.angle_gamma   90.00
#
_symmetry.space_group_name_H-M   'P 1'
#
loop_
_entity.id
_entity.type
_entity.pdbx_description
1 polymer ?
#
loop_
_entity_poly.entity_id
_entity_poly.type
_entity_poly.pdbx_seq_one_letter_code
_entity_poly.pdbx_strand_id
1 'polypeptide(L)' 'MTIAGHGPVRLPTSGGSIPMYLFQQPNNTPVIGLPIANHDDNQHAADENLRLQNLWDAIEIYAALFAALPSH' A
#
# COMPACT_ATOMS: atom_id res chain seq x y z
N MET A 1 -17.62 4.55 5.15
CA MET A 1 -16.78 5.71 5.49
C MET A 1 -15.36 5.38 5.04
N THR A 2 -14.75 6.20 4.19
CA THR A 2 -13.36 6.02 3.77
C THR A 2 -12.47 6.87 4.67
N ILE A 3 -11.36 6.32 5.16
CA ILE A 3 -10.42 7.04 6.04
C ILE A 3 -9.85 8.26 5.32
N ALA A 4 -9.55 8.13 4.02
CA ALA A 4 -9.04 9.22 3.18
C ALA A 4 -10.14 10.17 2.62
N GLY A 5 -11.42 10.02 3.01
CA GLY A 5 -12.51 10.85 2.50
C GLY A 5 -12.94 10.60 1.04
N HIS A 6 -12.22 9.75 0.30
CA HIS A 6 -12.56 9.27 -1.04
C HIS A 6 -12.28 7.77 -1.22
N GLY A 7 -12.80 7.16 -2.28
CA GLY A 7 -12.50 5.76 -2.61
C GLY A 7 -11.03 5.56 -3.05
N PRO A 8 -10.45 4.37 -2.87
CA PRO A 8 -9.09 4.08 -3.30
C PRO A 8 -8.98 4.06 -4.82
N VAL A 9 -7.87 4.57 -5.35
CA VAL A 9 -7.50 4.38 -6.76
C VAL A 9 -6.95 2.96 -6.91
N ARG A 10 -7.47 2.22 -7.91
CA ARG A 10 -7.05 0.85 -8.21
C ARG A 10 -6.27 0.83 -9.51
N LEU A 11 -5.02 0.40 -9.44
CA LEU A 11 -4.17 0.19 -10.60
C LEU A 11 -3.93 -1.31 -10.80
N PRO A 12 -3.85 -1.80 -12.05
CA PRO A 12 -3.61 -3.22 -12.32
C PRO A 12 -2.15 -3.62 -12.01
N THR A 13 -1.21 -2.69 -12.12
CA THR A 13 0.22 -2.89 -11.91
C THR A 13 0.87 -1.60 -11.37
N SER A 14 2.09 -1.72 -10.83
CA SER A 14 3.00 -0.59 -10.62
C SER A 14 4.10 -0.60 -11.70
N GLY A 15 4.81 0.53 -11.88
CA GLY A 15 5.94 0.62 -12.81
C GLY A 15 7.22 -0.07 -12.31
N GLY A 16 7.26 -0.49 -11.04
CA GLY A 16 8.37 -1.19 -10.42
C GLY A 16 8.08 -2.68 -10.21
N SER A 17 9.13 -3.44 -9.92
CA SER A 17 9.03 -4.88 -9.69
C SER A 17 9.41 -5.24 -8.26
N ILE A 18 8.59 -6.07 -7.63
CA ILE A 18 8.92 -6.81 -6.39
C ILE A 18 8.48 -8.27 -6.61
N PRO A 19 9.09 -9.27 -5.94
CA PRO A 19 8.85 -10.68 -6.24
C PRO A 19 7.51 -11.22 -5.68
N MET A 20 6.39 -10.57 -6.03
CA MET A 20 5.04 -10.94 -5.57
C MET A 20 4.62 -12.36 -5.95
N TYR A 21 5.20 -12.91 -7.03
CA TYR A 21 4.90 -14.24 -7.51
C TYR A 21 5.21 -15.32 -6.46
N LEU A 22 6.16 -15.07 -5.55
CA LEU A 22 6.50 -15.98 -4.45
C LEU A 22 5.32 -16.23 -3.51
N PHE A 23 4.42 -15.25 -3.37
CA PHE A 23 3.22 -15.36 -2.53
C PHE A 23 1.99 -15.77 -3.33
N GLN A 24 1.91 -15.36 -4.61
CA GLN A 24 0.80 -15.69 -5.48
C GLN A 24 0.80 -17.17 -5.90
N GLN A 25 1.94 -17.69 -6.38
CA GLN A 25 1.98 -19.00 -7.05
C GLN A 25 1.71 -20.22 -6.17
N PRO A 26 2.16 -20.29 -4.89
CA PRO A 26 1.98 -21.50 -4.09
C PRO A 26 0.52 -21.92 -3.95
N ASN A 27 -0.39 -20.96 -3.74
CA ASN A 27 -1.79 -21.22 -3.42
C ASN A 27 -2.78 -20.35 -4.22
N ASN A 28 -2.36 -19.71 -5.31
CA ASN A 28 -3.14 -18.66 -6.00
C ASN A 28 -3.64 -17.55 -5.05
N THR A 29 -2.85 -17.23 -4.01
CA THR A 29 -3.22 -16.25 -3.00
C THR A 29 -3.29 -14.86 -3.64
N PRO A 30 -4.41 -14.12 -3.50
CA PRO A 30 -4.47 -12.73 -3.93
C PRO A 30 -3.44 -11.91 -3.17
N VAL A 31 -2.64 -11.12 -3.90
CA VAL A 31 -1.67 -10.21 -3.30
C VAL A 31 -1.92 -8.81 -3.84
N ILE A 32 -1.97 -7.85 -2.92
CA ILE A 32 -2.16 -6.44 -3.23
C ILE A 32 -0.98 -5.64 -2.72
N GLY A 33 -0.62 -4.58 -3.45
CA GLY A 33 0.24 -3.52 -2.93
C GLY A 33 -0.63 -2.39 -2.36
N LEU A 34 -0.23 -1.84 -1.21
CA LEU A 34 -0.86 -0.67 -0.59
C LEU A 34 0.24 0.38 -0.33
N PRO A 35 0.60 1.21 -1.33
CA PRO A 35 1.71 2.16 -1.19
C PRO A 35 1.34 3.31 -0.26
N ILE A 36 2.33 3.80 0.49
CA ILE A 36 2.19 4.95 1.41
C ILE A 36 3.03 6.15 0.97
N ALA A 37 4.03 5.93 0.12
CA ALA A 37 4.90 6.99 -0.36
C ALA A 37 4.14 7.98 -1.24
N ASN A 38 4.56 9.24 -1.20
CA ASN A 38 4.05 10.27 -2.09
C ASN A 38 4.60 10.09 -3.51
N HIS A 39 3.91 10.64 -4.51
CA HIS A 39 4.26 10.49 -5.93
C HIS A 39 5.65 11.04 -6.31
N ASP A 40 6.19 11.91 -5.46
CA ASP A 40 7.43 12.69 -5.57
C ASP A 40 8.43 12.27 -4.48
N ASP A 41 8.36 11.01 -4.03
CA ASP A 41 9.23 10.47 -2.98
C ASP A 41 10.71 10.36 -3.40
N ASN A 42 11.01 10.41 -4.70
CA ASN A 42 12.35 10.20 -5.26
C ASN A 42 13.01 8.89 -4.81
N GLN A 43 12.23 7.81 -4.71
CA GLN A 43 12.76 6.49 -4.33
C GLN A 43 13.98 6.10 -5.19
N HIS A 44 15.07 5.70 -4.53
CA HIS A 44 16.33 5.32 -5.19
C HIS A 44 17.05 6.48 -5.93
N ALA A 45 16.79 7.72 -5.52
CA ALA A 45 17.46 8.92 -6.03
C ALA A 45 17.82 9.89 -4.88
N ALA A 46 18.46 11.01 -5.22
CA ALA A 46 18.73 12.08 -4.25
C ALA A 46 17.42 12.74 -3.78
N ASP A 47 17.45 13.29 -2.56
CA ASP A 47 16.30 13.93 -1.93
C ASP A 47 15.08 13.00 -1.79
N GLU A 48 15.34 11.71 -1.51
CA GLU A 48 14.33 10.74 -1.15
C GLU A 48 13.56 11.21 0.11
N ASN A 49 12.23 11.22 0.05
CA ASN A 49 11.40 11.82 1.09
C ASN A 49 10.06 11.09 1.28
N LEU A 50 9.44 11.34 2.45
CA LEU A 50 8.08 10.89 2.75
C LEU A 50 7.31 12.03 3.42
N ARG A 51 6.10 12.34 2.92
CA ARG A 51 5.18 13.26 3.59
C ARG A 51 4.74 12.68 4.93
N LEU A 52 4.90 13.45 6.01
CA LEU A 52 4.50 13.01 7.36
C LEU A 52 3.01 12.64 7.43
N GLN A 53 2.14 13.37 6.74
CA GLN A 53 0.72 13.04 6.70
C GLN A 53 0.48 11.63 6.13
N ASN A 54 1.19 11.26 5.06
CA ASN A 54 1.06 9.92 4.49
C ASN A 54 1.47 8.83 5.48
N LEU A 55 2.49 9.08 6.31
CA LEU A 55 2.89 8.14 7.36
C LEU A 55 1.77 7.96 8.40
N TRP A 56 1.19 9.06 8.88
CA TRP A 56 0.11 9.01 9.88
C TRP A 56 -1.17 8.38 9.31
N ASP A 57 -1.58 8.78 8.11
CA ASP A 57 -2.74 8.20 7.41
C ASP A 57 -2.54 6.70 7.17
N ALA A 58 -1.33 6.28 6.79
CA ALA A 58 -1.01 4.89 6.61
C ALA A 58 -1.19 4.09 7.91
N ILE A 59 -0.72 4.60 9.05
CA ILE A 59 -0.90 3.92 10.34
C ILE A 59 -2.39 3.68 10.61
N GLU A 60 -3.25 4.68 10.40
CA GLU A 60 -4.70 4.55 10.57
C GLU A 60 -5.32 3.56 9.58
N ILE A 61 -4.93 3.64 8.29
CA ILE A 61 -5.42 2.75 7.24
C ILE A 61 -5.04 1.29 7.51
N TYR A 62 -3.77 1.03 7.86
CA TYR A 62 -3.30 -0.33 8.16
C TYR A 62 -3.93 -0.87 9.44
N ALA A 63 -4.06 -0.05 10.49
CA ALA A 63 -4.74 -0.46 11.72
C ALA A 63 -6.20 -0.85 11.44
N ALA A 64 -6.93 -0.04 10.67
CA ALA A 64 -8.31 -0.33 10.28
C ALA A 64 -8.39 -1.58 9.38
N LEU A 65 -7.47 -1.74 8.43
CA LEU A 65 -7.39 -2.92 7.58
C LEU A 65 -7.26 -4.19 8.43
N PHE A 66 -6.30 -4.22 9.34
CA PHE A 66 -6.07 -5.39 10.20
C PHE A 66 -7.23 -5.64 11.18
N ALA A 67 -7.82 -4.58 11.73
CA ALA A 67 -8.99 -4.71 12.61
C ALA A 67 -10.25 -5.22 11.88
N ALA A 68 -10.37 -4.93 10.58
CA ALA A 68 -11.48 -5.38 9.75
C ALA A 68 -11.28 -6.81 9.19
N LEU A 69 -10.09 -7.40 9.33
CA LEU A 69 -9.89 -8.79 8.93
C LEU A 69 -10.76 -9.70 9.82
N PRO A 70 -11.46 -10.68 9.24
CA PRO A 70 -12.22 -11.63 10.02
C PRO A 70 -11.29 -12.36 10.99
N SER A 71 -11.64 -12.39 12.27
CA SER A 71 -11.08 -13.40 13.18
C SER A 71 -11.55 -14.77 12.69
N HIS A 72 -10.59 -15.67 12.47
CA HIS A 72 -10.85 -17.07 12.12
C HIS A 72 -11.89 -17.73 13.02
#